data_AF-A0A1Y3XDQ6-F1
#
_entry.id   AF-A0A1Y3XDQ6-F1
#
_cell.length_a   1.000
_cell.length_b   1.000
_cell.length_c   1.000
_cell.angle_alpha   90.00
_cell.angle_beta   90.00
_cell.angle_gamma   90.00
#
_symmetry.space_group_name_H-M   'P 1'
#
loop_
_entity.id
_entity.type
_entity.pdbx_description
1 polymer ?
#
loop_
_entity_poly.entity_id
_entity_poly.type
_entity_poly.pdbx_seq_one_letter_code
_entity_poly.pdbx_strand_id
1 'polypeptide(L)'
;MANYTEHYQLHQWEPGDAFLRTDFNEDLEKIDAALEDKGNCRIATGSYAGTGEYGKSHPNTIQLPFPAQIVLLDVSTCHNFNSTPEYYFLFRQAAEFMPDDTSNGSNVLTWSDSAVSWYYTDSHSDGPFYQFNKSGQTYQYIIIG
;
A
#
# COMPACT_ATOMS: atom_id res chain seq x y z
N MET A 1 -31.61 -24.57 22.41
CA MET A 1 -30.48 -25.03 21.58
C MET A 1 -29.59 -23.82 21.46
N ALA A 2 -28.31 -23.89 21.84
CA ALA A 2 -27.44 -22.72 21.81
C ALA A 2 -27.32 -22.17 20.39
N ASN A 3 -27.35 -20.85 20.26
CA ASN A 3 -27.13 -20.15 18.99
C ASN A 3 -25.64 -19.83 18.83
N TYR A 4 -25.18 -19.70 17.58
CA TYR A 4 -23.77 -19.49 17.27
C TYR A 4 -23.56 -18.40 16.22
N THR A 5 -22.42 -17.71 16.29
CA THR A 5 -22.02 -16.76 15.25
C THR A 5 -21.69 -17.49 13.94
N GLU A 6 -22.00 -16.87 12.80
CA GLU A 6 -21.83 -17.48 11.47
C GLU A 6 -20.38 -17.91 11.15
N HIS A 7 -19.40 -17.05 11.39
CA HIS A 7 -18.04 -17.26 10.87
C HIS A 7 -17.11 -18.05 11.81
N TYR A 8 -17.30 -17.91 13.12
CA TYR A 8 -16.39 -18.48 14.12
C TYR A 8 -17.07 -19.48 15.05
N GLN A 9 -18.37 -19.73 14.86
CA GLN A 9 -19.15 -20.67 15.66
C GLN A 9 -18.97 -20.44 17.18
N LEU A 10 -18.92 -19.17 17.58
CA LEU A 10 -18.86 -18.73 18.98
C LEU A 10 -20.27 -18.76 19.57
N HIS A 11 -20.38 -19.09 20.85
CA HIS A 11 -21.67 -19.16 21.53
C HIS A 11 -22.33 -17.77 21.59
N GLN A 12 -23.61 -17.69 21.26
CA GLN A 12 -24.45 -16.52 21.45
C GLN A 12 -25.35 -16.73 22.67
N TRP A 13 -25.14 -15.91 23.69
CA TRP A 13 -25.91 -15.94 24.93
C TRP A 13 -27.34 -15.43 24.73
N GLU A 14 -28.33 -16.26 25.05
CA GLU A 14 -29.72 -15.83 25.24
C GLU A 14 -30.04 -15.63 26.72
N PRO A 15 -31.02 -14.79 27.09
CA PRO A 15 -31.36 -14.51 28.49
C PRO A 15 -31.70 -15.74 29.35
N GLY A 16 -32.08 -16.85 28.71
CA GLY A 16 -32.42 -18.11 29.38
C GLY A 16 -31.26 -19.10 29.54
N ASP A 17 -30.08 -18.83 28.97
CA ASP A 17 -28.95 -19.75 28.98
C ASP A 17 -28.18 -19.70 30.31
N ALA A 18 -27.62 -20.84 30.73
CA ALA A 18 -26.83 -20.94 31.96
C ALA A 18 -25.35 -20.65 31.69
N PHE A 19 -24.71 -19.72 32.42
CA PHE A 19 -23.30 -19.35 32.23
C PHE A 19 -22.30 -20.49 32.49
N LEU A 20 -21.81 -21.14 31.42
CA LEU A 20 -20.84 -22.22 31.49
C LEU A 20 -19.42 -21.70 31.20
N ARG A 21 -18.48 -22.00 32.11
CA ARG A 21 -17.07 -21.62 31.95
C ARG A 21 -16.38 -22.37 30.81
N THR A 22 -16.85 -23.56 30.47
CA THR A 22 -16.34 -24.38 29.35
C THR A 22 -16.56 -23.65 28.03
N ASP A 23 -17.80 -23.23 27.78
CA ASP A 23 -18.21 -22.56 26.55
C ASP A 23 -17.45 -21.23 26.38
N PHE A 24 -17.27 -20.51 27.49
CA PHE A 24 -16.47 -19.29 27.52
C PHE A 24 -14.99 -19.52 27.17
N ASN A 25 -14.36 -20.54 27.75
CA ASN A 25 -12.96 -20.86 27.46
C ASN A 25 -12.77 -21.35 26.02
N GLU A 26 -13.69 -22.17 25.51
CA GLU A 26 -13.68 -22.63 24.11
C GLU A 26 -13.82 -21.46 23.12
N ASP A 27 -14.70 -20.49 23.41
CA ASP A 27 -14.85 -19.31 22.57
C ASP A 27 -13.60 -18.42 22.60
N LEU A 28 -12.95 -18.27 23.76
CA LEU A 28 -11.68 -17.55 23.86
C LEU A 28 -10.57 -18.22 23.07
N GLU A 29 -10.46 -19.56 23.13
CA GLU A 29 -9.49 -20.32 22.35
C GLU A 29 -9.72 -20.14 20.84
N LYS A 30 -10.98 -20.18 20.39
CA LYS A 30 -11.33 -19.91 18.98
C LYS A 30 -10.98 -18.49 18.55
N ILE A 31 -11.21 -17.49 19.41
CA ILE A 31 -10.86 -16.10 19.12
C ILE A 31 -9.34 -15.93 19.05
N ASP A 32 -8.60 -16.52 19.97
CA ASP A 32 -7.13 -16.45 20.00
C ASP A 32 -6.51 -17.06 18.74
N ALA A 33 -6.95 -18.27 18.36
CA ALA A 33 -6.52 -18.91 17.11
C ALA A 33 -6.91 -18.09 15.86
N ALA A 34 -8.12 -17.53 15.83
CA ALA A 34 -8.56 -16.69 14.72
C ALA A 34 -7.74 -15.39 14.61
N LEU A 35 -7.27 -14.83 15.73
CA LEU A 35 -6.40 -13.66 15.74
C LEU A 35 -4.97 -14.00 15.32
N GLU A 36 -4.46 -15.17 15.70
CA GLU A 36 -3.17 -15.69 15.21
C GLU A 36 -3.19 -15.85 13.68
N ASP A 37 -4.29 -16.34 13.11
CA ASP A 37 -4.49 -16.49 11.66
C ASP A 37 -4.68 -15.15 10.93
N LYS A 38 -5.15 -14.10 11.61
CA LYS A 38 -5.28 -12.75 11.04
C LYS A 38 -3.91 -12.08 11.05
N GLY A 39 -3.14 -12.33 9.99
CA GLY A 39 -1.87 -11.64 9.76
C GLY A 39 -1.97 -10.11 9.92
N ASN A 40 -0.86 -9.47 10.25
CA ASN A 40 -0.78 -8.03 10.53
C ASN A 40 -0.75 -7.14 9.27
N CYS A 41 -0.83 -7.73 8.09
CA CYS A 41 -0.68 -7.05 6.80
C CYS A 41 -1.99 -6.36 6.39
N ARG A 42 -1.91 -5.07 6.07
CA ARG A 42 -2.99 -4.27 5.50
C ARG A 42 -2.67 -3.93 4.06
N ILE A 43 -3.68 -4.04 3.20
CA ILE A 43 -3.57 -3.73 1.77
C ILE A 43 -4.58 -2.63 1.43
N ALA A 44 -4.12 -1.61 0.71
CA ALA A 44 -4.99 -0.60 0.11
C ALA A 44 -4.58 -0.39 -1.35
N THR A 45 -5.53 0.03 -2.18
CA THR A 45 -5.28 0.37 -3.59
C THR A 45 -5.75 1.79 -3.88
N GLY A 46 -5.18 2.41 -4.90
CA GLY A 46 -5.57 3.75 -5.30
C GLY A 46 -4.94 4.15 -6.62
N SER A 47 -5.22 5.39 -7.01
CA SER A 47 -4.68 5.98 -8.23
C SER A 47 -4.49 7.49 -8.08
N TYR A 48 -3.62 8.05 -8.91
CA TYR A 48 -3.48 9.49 -9.06
C TYR A 48 -3.26 9.85 -10.53
N ALA A 49 -3.68 11.06 -10.90
CA ALA A 49 -3.41 11.62 -12.22
C ALA A 49 -2.13 12.47 -12.15
N GLY A 50 -1.23 12.31 -13.11
CA GLY A 50 -0.04 13.13 -13.22
C GLY A 50 -0.39 14.57 -13.59
N THR A 51 0.34 15.50 -12.99
CA THR A 51 0.12 16.95 -13.13
C THR A 51 0.97 17.57 -14.24
N GLY A 52 2.09 16.93 -14.60
CA GLY A 52 3.09 17.45 -15.53
C GLY A 52 4.17 18.29 -14.86
N GLU A 53 4.12 18.49 -13.55
CA GLU A 53 5.16 19.20 -12.80
C GLU A 53 6.20 18.22 -12.24
N TYR A 54 7.41 18.70 -11.98
CA TYR A 54 8.46 17.87 -11.40
C TYR A 54 9.51 18.67 -10.62
N GLY A 55 10.41 17.94 -9.97
CA GLY A 55 11.52 18.47 -9.20
C GLY A 55 11.16 18.74 -7.75
N LYS A 56 12.16 19.16 -6.98
CA LYS A 56 12.06 19.31 -5.52
C LYS A 56 10.93 20.23 -5.05
N SER A 57 10.57 21.25 -5.84
CA SER A 57 9.47 22.17 -5.52
C SER A 57 8.08 21.61 -5.84
N HIS A 58 7.99 20.53 -6.63
CA HIS A 58 6.75 19.88 -7.04
C HIS A 58 6.84 18.36 -6.83
N PRO A 59 7.01 17.89 -5.57
CA PRO A 59 7.08 16.47 -5.29
C PRO A 59 5.74 15.78 -5.55
N ASN A 60 5.79 14.57 -6.10
CA ASN A 60 4.58 13.74 -6.16
C ASN A 60 4.35 13.09 -4.79
N THR A 61 3.09 12.96 -4.36
CA THR A 61 2.75 12.47 -3.01
C THR A 61 1.56 11.53 -3.04
N ILE A 62 1.69 10.38 -2.39
CA ILE A 62 0.60 9.45 -2.10
C ILE A 62 0.29 9.52 -0.61
N GLN A 63 -0.99 9.69 -0.28
CA GLN A 63 -1.48 9.60 1.10
C GLN A 63 -1.67 8.13 1.50
N LEU A 64 -1.16 7.78 2.68
CA LEU A 64 -1.17 6.42 3.20
C LEU A 64 -2.29 6.29 4.26
N PRO A 65 -3.22 5.34 4.11
CA PRO A 65 -4.30 5.11 5.08
C PRO A 65 -3.82 4.43 6.37
N PHE A 66 -2.61 3.87 6.36
CA PHE A 66 -1.91 3.26 7.47
C PHE A 66 -0.39 3.31 7.21
N PRO A 67 0.47 3.09 8.23
CA PRO A 67 1.93 3.16 8.07
C PRO A 67 2.47 2.05 7.15
N ALA A 68 2.58 2.34 5.86
CA ALA A 68 2.99 1.38 4.85
C ALA A 68 4.47 0.99 4.95
N GLN A 69 4.81 -0.23 4.56
CA GLN A 69 6.19 -0.72 4.39
C GLN A 69 6.62 -0.72 2.92
N ILE A 70 5.67 -0.96 2.00
CA ILE A 70 5.92 -1.08 0.57
C ILE A 70 4.78 -0.38 -0.18
N VAL A 71 5.13 0.37 -1.23
CA VAL A 71 4.18 0.77 -2.28
C VAL A 71 4.63 0.14 -3.60
N LEU A 72 3.74 -0.64 -4.22
CA LEU A 72 3.88 -1.07 -5.61
C LEU A 72 3.20 -0.03 -6.49
N LEU A 73 3.97 0.58 -7.39
CA LEU A 73 3.51 1.60 -8.32
C LEU A 73 3.47 1.02 -9.73
N ASP A 74 2.29 1.01 -10.34
CA ASP A 74 2.09 0.80 -11.77
C ASP A 74 2.24 2.16 -12.46
N VAL A 75 3.33 2.28 -13.22
CA VAL A 75 3.66 3.52 -13.92
C VAL A 75 2.94 3.67 -15.25
N SER A 76 2.14 2.67 -15.66
CA SER A 76 1.34 2.65 -16.88
C SER A 76 2.16 2.95 -18.14
N THR A 77 3.40 2.47 -18.14
CA THR A 77 4.36 2.51 -19.25
C THR A 77 4.85 1.10 -19.54
N CYS A 78 5.43 0.93 -20.72
CA CYS A 78 6.14 -0.27 -21.09
C CYS A 78 7.59 0.05 -21.42
N HIS A 79 8.48 -0.89 -21.12
CA HIS A 79 9.89 -0.80 -21.46
C HIS A 79 10.09 -0.76 -22.98
N ASN A 80 10.96 0.14 -23.44
CA ASN A 80 11.14 0.43 -24.88
C ASN A 80 11.64 -0.77 -25.70
N PHE A 81 12.48 -1.64 -25.11
CA PHE A 81 13.10 -2.77 -25.81
C PHE A 81 12.15 -3.95 -26.12
N ASN A 82 11.22 -4.27 -25.20
CA ASN A 82 10.46 -5.52 -25.23
C ASN A 82 8.96 -5.32 -24.93
N SER A 83 8.52 -4.07 -24.74
CA SER A 83 7.13 -3.71 -24.43
C SER A 83 6.59 -4.35 -23.13
N THR A 84 7.46 -4.74 -22.19
CA THR A 84 7.01 -5.25 -20.90
C THR A 84 6.48 -4.12 -20.02
N PRO A 85 5.31 -4.27 -19.38
CA PRO A 85 4.80 -3.29 -18.43
C PRO A 85 5.80 -3.04 -17.29
N GLU A 86 5.88 -1.79 -16.87
CA GLU A 86 6.87 -1.32 -15.91
C GLU A 86 6.22 -1.07 -14.54
N TYR A 87 6.89 -1.53 -13.49
CA TYR A 87 6.41 -1.44 -12.11
C TYR A 87 7.55 -1.12 -11.15
N TYR A 88 7.25 -0.36 -10.10
CA TYR A 88 8.23 0.06 -9.09
C TYR A 88 7.81 -0.34 -7.69
N PHE A 89 8.79 -0.79 -6.90
CA PHE A 89 8.63 -1.01 -5.46
C PHE A 89 9.31 0.11 -4.69
N LEU A 90 8.51 0.89 -3.96
CA LEU A 90 8.98 1.91 -3.06
C LEU A 90 9.01 1.31 -1.65
N PHE A 91 10.20 1.04 -1.14
CA PHE A 91 10.40 0.53 0.22
C PHE A 91 10.51 1.69 1.21
N ARG A 92 9.88 1.56 2.38
CA ARG A 92 9.90 2.60 3.42
C ARG A 92 11.30 3.06 3.85
N GLN A 93 12.25 2.14 3.86
CA GLN A 93 13.64 2.40 4.26
C GLN A 93 14.54 2.81 3.08
N ALA A 94 14.03 2.85 1.85
CA ALA A 94 14.78 3.33 0.71
C ALA A 94 14.81 4.86 0.68
N ALA A 95 16.00 5.42 0.49
CA ALA A 95 16.20 6.86 0.35
C ALA A 95 15.87 7.36 -1.06
N GLU A 96 15.96 6.49 -2.06
CA GLU A 96 15.69 6.82 -3.45
C GLU A 96 15.37 5.56 -4.27
N PHE A 97 14.81 5.78 -5.46
CA PHE A 97 14.70 4.78 -6.52
C PHE A 97 15.05 5.41 -7.86
N MET A 98 15.54 4.62 -8.82
CA MET A 98 15.91 5.13 -10.14
C MET A 98 14.83 4.76 -11.15
N PRO A 99 14.29 5.72 -11.92
CA PRO A 99 13.48 5.40 -13.09
C PRO A 99 14.37 4.82 -14.19
N ASP A 100 13.78 3.96 -15.01
CA ASP A 100 14.44 3.32 -16.14
C ASP A 100 14.80 4.35 -17.23
N ASP A 101 15.76 3.99 -18.08
CA ASP A 101 16.25 4.82 -19.19
C ASP A 101 16.80 6.21 -18.77
N THR A 102 17.34 6.36 -17.55
CA THR A 102 18.07 7.58 -17.12
C THR A 102 19.48 7.27 -16.61
N SER A 103 20.44 8.15 -16.94
CA SER A 103 21.83 8.02 -16.49
C SER A 103 22.21 8.96 -15.34
N ASN A 104 21.42 10.00 -15.06
CA ASN A 104 21.85 11.13 -14.23
C ASN A 104 20.93 11.49 -13.06
N GLY A 105 19.68 11.00 -13.01
CA GLY A 105 18.72 11.39 -11.98
C GLY A 105 18.14 10.20 -11.21
N SER A 106 17.75 10.46 -9.97
CA SER A 106 17.00 9.52 -9.12
C SER A 106 15.74 10.21 -8.60
N ASN A 107 14.78 9.42 -8.13
CA ASN A 107 13.67 9.91 -7.35
C ASN A 107 14.00 9.77 -5.87
N VAL A 108 14.18 10.90 -5.18
CA VAL A 108 14.46 10.92 -3.74
C VAL A 108 13.14 10.71 -3.00
N LEU A 109 13.11 9.70 -2.13
CA LEU A 109 11.94 9.34 -1.32
C LEU A 109 11.95 10.09 0.02
N THR A 110 10.76 10.47 0.48
CA THR A 110 10.53 10.96 1.83
C THR A 110 9.29 10.29 2.39
N TRP A 111 9.47 9.56 3.49
CA TRP A 111 8.42 8.78 4.13
C TRP A 111 7.96 9.43 5.43
N SER A 112 6.67 9.27 5.71
CA SER A 112 6.05 9.52 7.01
C SER A 112 5.08 8.37 7.33
N ASP A 113 4.40 8.41 8.47
CA ASP A 113 3.36 7.43 8.80
C ASP A 113 2.10 7.57 7.93
N SER A 114 1.87 8.75 7.35
CA SER A 114 0.62 9.08 6.64
C SER A 114 0.82 9.40 5.16
N ALA A 115 2.05 9.45 4.67
CA ALA A 115 2.35 9.81 3.27
C ALA A 115 3.72 9.29 2.84
N VAL A 116 3.85 9.02 1.54
CA VAL A 116 5.13 8.91 0.83
C VAL A 116 5.17 9.95 -0.27
N SER A 117 6.27 10.67 -0.38
CA SER A 117 6.50 11.64 -1.45
C SER A 117 7.84 11.41 -2.11
N TRP A 118 7.95 11.77 -3.39
CA TRP A 118 9.21 11.72 -4.11
C TRP A 118 9.34 12.83 -5.15
N TYR A 119 10.58 13.11 -5.55
CA TYR A 119 10.86 14.02 -6.65
C TYR A 119 12.10 13.59 -7.44
N TYR A 120 12.10 13.85 -8.75
CA TYR A 120 13.22 13.56 -9.64
C TYR A 120 14.31 14.65 -9.51
N THR A 121 15.57 14.25 -9.39
CA THR A 121 16.68 15.15 -9.03
C THR A 121 17.32 15.88 -10.21
N ASP A 122 17.22 15.33 -11.42
CA ASP A 122 17.89 15.87 -12.60
C ASP A 122 16.98 16.83 -13.38
N SER A 123 17.59 17.78 -14.07
CA SER A 123 16.89 18.73 -14.96
C SER A 123 16.78 18.12 -16.35
N HIS A 124 15.61 17.58 -16.69
CA HIS A 124 15.37 16.88 -17.95
C HIS A 124 14.08 17.35 -18.62
N SER A 125 14.01 17.37 -19.95
CA SER A 125 12.79 17.72 -20.71
C SER A 125 11.61 16.83 -20.32
N ASP A 126 11.91 15.54 -20.09
CA ASP A 126 10.98 14.50 -19.67
C ASP A 126 10.96 14.28 -18.15
N GLY A 127 11.40 15.27 -17.35
CA GLY A 127 11.39 15.22 -15.90
C GLY A 127 10.06 14.75 -15.27
N PRO A 128 8.88 15.21 -15.74
CA PRO A 128 7.59 14.71 -15.24
C PRO A 128 7.35 13.23 -15.54
N PHE A 129 7.87 12.71 -16.65
CA PHE A 129 7.79 11.29 -16.97
C PHE A 129 8.63 10.47 -15.99
N TYR A 130 9.88 10.87 -15.76
CA TYR A 130 10.79 10.19 -14.83
C TYR A 130 10.36 10.31 -13.36
N GLN A 131 9.63 11.37 -12.99
CA GLN A 131 9.01 11.49 -11.67
C GLN A 131 7.71 10.69 -11.53
N PHE A 132 7.23 10.02 -12.58
CA PHE A 132 5.92 9.37 -12.59
C PHE A 132 4.77 10.34 -12.27
N ASN A 133 4.84 11.53 -12.88
CA ASN A 133 3.89 12.62 -12.71
C ASN A 133 3.55 13.28 -14.06
N LYS A 134 3.59 12.52 -15.17
CA LYS A 134 3.32 13.05 -16.51
C LYS A 134 1.86 13.46 -16.66
N SER A 135 1.63 14.66 -17.21
CA SER A 135 0.27 15.16 -17.45
C SER A 135 -0.51 14.25 -18.42
N GLY A 136 -1.78 14.01 -18.12
CA GLY A 136 -2.65 13.15 -18.92
C GLY A 136 -2.45 11.65 -18.71
N GLN A 137 -1.62 11.25 -17.75
CA GLN A 137 -1.38 9.85 -17.39
C GLN A 137 -1.95 9.55 -16.00
N THR A 138 -2.60 8.40 -15.86
CA THR A 138 -3.09 7.90 -14.57
C THR A 138 -2.18 6.78 -14.09
N TYR A 139 -1.76 6.87 -12.85
CA TYR A 139 -0.90 5.91 -12.16
C TYR A 139 -1.74 5.13 -11.16
N GLN A 140 -1.52 3.82 -11.05
CA GLN A 140 -2.20 2.96 -10.08
C GLN A 140 -1.19 2.48 -9.04
N TYR A 141 -1.64 2.25 -7.81
CA TYR A 141 -0.74 1.77 -6.77
C TYR A 141 -1.43 0.82 -5.79
N ILE A 142 -0.61 -0.02 -5.17
CA ILE A 142 -0.96 -0.90 -4.06
C ILE A 142 -0.05 -0.56 -2.88
N ILE A 143 -0.66 -0.32 -1.73
CA ILE A 143 0.00 -0.02 -0.46
C ILE A 143 -0.06 -1.27 0.39
N ILE A 144 1.08 -1.68 0.95
CA ILE A 144 1.23 -2.82 1.84
C ILE A 144 1.89 -2.34 3.13
N GLY A 145 1.26 -2.58 4.29
CA GLY A 145 1.73 -2.12 5.60
C GLY A 145 1.42 -3.07 6.72
#